data_AF-A0A2V6WQV8-F1
#
_entry.id   AF-A0A2V6WQV8-F1
#
_cell.length_a   1.000
_cell.length_b   1.000
_cell.length_c   1.000
_cell.angle_alpha   90.00
_cell.angle_beta   90.00
_cell.angle_gamma   90.00
#
_symmetry.space_group_name_H-M   'P 1'
#
loop_
_entity.id
_entity.type
_entity.pdbx_description
1 polymer ?
#
loop_
_entity_poly.entity_id
_entity_poly.type
_entity_poly.pdbx_seq_one_letter_code
_entity_poly.pdbx_strand_id
1 'polypeptide(L)'
;GTKLTCFRSLAEQVGDLVLRTLGRRAECRTARLALDGSDEEVSRLAATAWLDVAPELAATRLGRETIETLVATYGRAWPRLADLAGKVPDGEQRLCPQNPEIAAQLHYAVSHEHAVSLQDVLFRRTGIGTSRCQGQDCAETIGRRMATLLGWSPRRLAAELDAWESHVARSQRFRSARA
;
A
#
# COMPACT_ATOMS: atom_id res chain seq x y z
N GLY A 1 -14.36 0.71 22.01
CA GLY A 1 -13.51 1.04 20.85
C GLY A 1 -12.05 0.98 21.26
N THR A 2 -11.14 0.78 20.32
CA THR A 2 -9.68 0.77 20.58
C THR A 2 -9.01 2.00 19.97
N LYS A 3 -7.85 2.38 20.50
CA LYS A 3 -6.88 3.25 19.83
C LYS A 3 -5.91 2.40 19.01
N LEU A 4 -5.31 2.97 17.97
CA LEU A 4 -4.27 2.30 17.18
C LEU A 4 -3.15 1.78 18.09
N THR A 5 -2.65 2.56 19.04
CA THR A 5 -1.54 2.15 19.92
C THR A 5 -1.84 0.92 20.80
N CYS A 6 -3.10 0.57 21.03
CA CYS A 6 -3.51 -0.57 21.86
C CYS A 6 -4.06 -1.76 21.06
N PHE A 7 -4.00 -1.73 19.72
CA PHE A 7 -4.65 -2.75 18.89
C PHE A 7 -4.17 -4.17 19.23
N ARG A 8 -2.86 -4.35 19.43
CA ARG A 8 -2.23 -5.67 19.64
C ARG A 8 -2.66 -6.31 20.96
N SER A 9 -2.57 -5.58 22.07
CA SER A 9 -2.90 -6.13 23.39
C SER A 9 -4.39 -6.47 23.51
N LEU A 10 -5.27 -5.72 22.83
CA LEU A 10 -6.68 -6.06 22.76
C LEU A 10 -6.96 -7.25 21.84
N ALA A 11 -6.26 -7.35 20.71
CA ALA A 11 -6.35 -8.53 19.84
C ALA A 11 -5.89 -9.82 20.58
N GLU A 12 -4.86 -9.73 21.41
CA GLU A 12 -4.41 -10.80 22.30
C GLU A 12 -5.52 -11.24 23.27
N GLN A 13 -6.16 -10.30 23.99
CA GLN A 13 -7.27 -10.62 24.90
C GLN A 13 -8.45 -11.31 24.19
N VAL A 14 -8.77 -10.87 22.98
CA VAL A 14 -9.82 -11.50 22.14
C VAL A 14 -9.38 -12.90 21.71
N GLY A 15 -8.13 -13.07 21.29
CA GLY A 15 -7.55 -14.37 20.93
C GLY A 15 -7.63 -15.36 22.10
N ASP A 16 -7.27 -14.94 23.30
CA ASP A 16 -7.35 -15.76 24.51
C ASP A 16 -8.80 -16.20 24.81
N LEU A 17 -9.77 -15.29 24.61
CA LEU A 17 -11.19 -15.61 24.79
C LEU A 17 -11.67 -16.64 23.76
N VAL A 18 -11.25 -16.50 22.49
CA VAL A 18 -11.57 -17.46 21.43
C VAL A 18 -10.98 -18.84 21.75
N LEU A 19 -9.70 -18.90 22.15
CA LEU A 19 -9.06 -20.17 22.52
C LEU A 19 -9.76 -20.86 23.68
N ARG A 20 -10.13 -20.10 24.74
CA ARG A 20 -10.92 -20.65 25.86
C ARG A 20 -12.25 -21.22 25.40
N THR A 21 -12.97 -20.49 24.55
CA THR A 21 -14.27 -20.94 23.99
C THR A 21 -14.14 -22.22 23.18
N LEU A 22 -13.02 -22.38 22.45
CA LEU A 22 -12.73 -23.56 21.65
C LEU A 22 -12.11 -24.72 22.46
N GLY A 23 -11.92 -24.59 23.78
CA GLY A 23 -11.25 -25.59 24.61
C GLY A 23 -9.78 -25.81 24.23
N ARG A 24 -9.13 -24.79 23.66
CA ARG A 24 -7.72 -24.81 23.23
C ARG A 24 -6.88 -23.94 24.18
N ARG A 25 -5.57 -24.21 24.21
CA ARG A 25 -4.58 -23.40 24.93
C ARG A 25 -3.37 -23.18 24.03
N ALA A 26 -2.96 -21.92 23.91
CA ALA A 26 -1.73 -21.51 23.23
C ALA A 26 -1.24 -20.20 23.84
N GLU A 27 0.07 -19.97 23.85
CA GLU A 27 0.66 -18.69 24.26
C GLU A 27 0.58 -17.69 23.10
N CYS A 28 0.21 -16.44 23.39
CA CYS A 28 0.20 -15.38 22.40
C CYS A 28 1.64 -14.97 22.04
N ARG A 29 2.00 -15.07 20.75
CA ARG A 29 3.33 -14.71 20.24
C ARG A 29 3.37 -13.34 19.54
N THR A 30 2.24 -12.65 19.44
CA THR A 30 2.08 -11.45 18.58
C THR A 30 2.93 -10.25 19.02
N ALA A 31 3.46 -10.24 20.25
CA ALA A 31 4.39 -9.22 20.72
C ALA A 31 5.82 -9.39 20.15
N ARG A 32 6.15 -10.56 19.62
CA ARG A 32 7.50 -10.92 19.13
C ARG A 32 7.56 -11.17 17.64
N LEU A 33 6.43 -11.49 17.02
CA LEU A 33 6.33 -11.74 15.58
C LEU A 33 6.32 -10.43 14.79
N ALA A 34 7.12 -10.37 13.73
CA ALA A 34 7.09 -9.26 12.79
C ALA A 34 5.78 -9.28 11.96
N LEU A 35 5.30 -8.10 11.57
CA LEU A 35 4.07 -7.96 10.79
C LEU A 35 4.20 -8.43 9.33
N ASP A 36 5.43 -8.60 8.84
CA ASP A 36 5.72 -9.12 7.50
C ASP A 36 5.61 -10.64 7.39
N GLY A 37 5.13 -11.30 8.46
CA GLY A 37 4.90 -12.74 8.50
C GLY A 37 6.15 -13.56 8.77
N SER A 38 7.31 -12.93 9.01
CA SER A 38 8.51 -13.65 9.44
C SER A 38 8.45 -13.98 10.94
N ASP A 39 8.93 -15.17 11.30
CA ASP A 39 9.16 -15.59 12.69
C ASP A 39 10.40 -14.90 13.33
N GLU A 40 10.95 -13.87 12.68
CA GLU A 40 12.11 -13.13 13.19
C GLU A 40 11.73 -12.12 14.26
N GLU A 41 12.59 -11.98 15.29
CA GLU A 41 12.38 -11.00 16.35
C GLU A 41 12.52 -9.55 15.83
N VAL A 42 11.55 -8.72 16.19
CA VAL A 42 11.40 -7.29 15.83
C VAL A 42 12.68 -6.48 16.02
N SER A 43 13.55 -6.83 16.98
CA SER A 43 14.78 -6.10 17.28
C SER A 43 15.81 -6.11 16.13
N ARG A 44 15.80 -7.10 15.22
CA ARG A 44 16.68 -7.12 14.03
C ARG A 44 16.15 -6.27 12.86
N LEU A 45 14.88 -5.84 12.93
CA LEU A 45 14.13 -5.24 11.83
C LEU A 45 14.44 -3.75 11.59
N ALA A 46 14.63 -2.98 12.66
CA ALA A 46 14.82 -1.53 12.57
C ALA A 46 16.20 -1.14 12.01
N ALA A 47 17.19 -2.04 12.06
CA ALA A 47 18.55 -1.77 11.62
C ALA A 47 18.79 -2.09 10.13
N THR A 48 18.02 -3.00 9.52
CA THR A 48 18.37 -3.60 8.21
C THR A 48 17.62 -3.03 7.01
N ALA A 49 16.54 -2.27 7.18
CA ALA A 49 15.75 -1.78 6.05
C ALA A 49 16.47 -0.72 5.19
N TRP A 50 17.44 0.01 5.76
CA TRP A 50 18.17 1.08 5.06
C TRP A 50 19.62 0.71 4.71
N LEU A 51 20.19 -0.36 5.29
CA LEU A 51 21.64 -0.49 5.35
C LEU A 51 22.33 -1.17 4.16
N ASP A 52 21.62 -1.79 3.21
CA ASP A 52 22.27 -2.36 2.02
C ASP A 52 21.37 -2.28 0.78
N VAL A 53 20.84 -1.10 0.44
CA VAL A 53 20.08 -0.91 -0.82
C VAL A 53 21.00 -0.78 -2.04
N ALA A 54 22.29 -0.53 -1.82
CA ALA A 54 23.26 -0.17 -2.87
C ALA A 54 23.50 -1.27 -3.93
N PRO A 55 23.59 -2.57 -3.59
CA PRO A 55 23.75 -3.63 -4.58
C PRO A 55 22.51 -3.81 -5.45
N GLU A 56 21.30 -3.81 -4.87
CA GLU A 56 20.06 -3.91 -5.65
C GLU A 56 19.75 -2.63 -6.43
N LEU A 57 20.18 -1.46 -5.96
CA LEU A 57 20.14 -0.20 -6.73
C LEU A 57 20.88 -0.33 -8.07
N ALA A 58 22.00 -1.06 -8.12
CA ALA A 58 22.77 -1.27 -9.34
C ALA A 58 22.12 -2.30 -10.29
N ALA A 59 21.28 -3.20 -9.77
CA ALA A 59 20.62 -4.25 -10.54
C ALA A 59 19.28 -3.81 -11.15
N THR A 60 18.66 -2.77 -10.61
CA THR A 60 17.35 -2.26 -11.06
C THR A 60 17.51 -1.01 -11.93
N ARG A 61 16.56 -0.78 -12.85
CA ARG A 61 16.50 0.47 -13.64
C ARG A 61 15.70 1.56 -12.94
N LEU A 62 15.31 1.34 -11.69
CA LEU A 62 14.45 2.23 -10.93
C LEU A 62 15.22 3.46 -10.44
N GLY A 63 14.57 4.62 -10.47
CA GLY A 63 15.13 5.84 -9.91
C GLY A 63 15.25 5.78 -8.39
N ARG A 64 16.22 6.51 -7.81
CA ARG A 64 16.46 6.59 -6.36
C ARG A 64 15.19 6.87 -5.56
N GLU A 65 14.40 7.87 -5.96
CA GLU A 65 13.17 8.28 -5.27
C GLU A 65 12.13 7.15 -5.22
N THR A 66 12.02 6.38 -6.31
CA THR A 66 11.13 5.20 -6.37
C THR A 66 11.61 4.13 -5.39
N ILE A 67 12.91 3.86 -5.34
CA ILE A 67 13.47 2.85 -4.42
C ILE A 67 13.26 3.27 -2.96
N GLU A 68 13.53 4.53 -2.62
CA GLU A 68 13.26 5.08 -1.29
C GLU A 68 11.78 4.93 -0.90
N THR A 69 10.87 5.17 -1.84
CA THR A 69 9.42 4.97 -1.63
C THR A 69 9.06 3.51 -1.43
N LEU A 70 9.66 2.59 -2.21
CA LEU A 70 9.43 1.16 -2.07
C LEU A 70 9.94 0.66 -0.70
N VAL A 71 11.12 1.09 -0.28
CA VAL A 71 11.68 0.74 1.04
C VAL A 71 10.80 1.30 2.16
N ALA A 72 10.39 2.57 2.07
CA ALA A 72 9.56 3.20 3.09
C ALA A 72 8.17 2.55 3.23
N THR A 73 7.60 2.08 2.12
CA THR A 73 6.24 1.52 2.09
C THR A 73 6.21 0.02 2.38
N TYR A 74 7.11 -0.74 1.76
CA TYR A 74 7.09 -2.21 1.77
C TYR A 74 8.17 -2.84 2.66
N GLY A 75 9.09 -2.03 3.21
CA GLY A 75 10.18 -2.50 4.05
C GLY A 75 10.96 -3.62 3.36
N ARG A 76 11.12 -4.76 4.02
CA ARG A 76 11.87 -5.92 3.48
C ARG A 76 11.25 -6.56 2.25
N ALA A 77 9.98 -6.29 1.95
CA ALA A 77 9.35 -6.79 0.74
C ALA A 77 9.72 -5.98 -0.52
N TRP A 78 10.42 -4.85 -0.37
CA TRP A 78 10.78 -3.97 -1.49
C TRP A 78 11.50 -4.68 -2.66
N PRO A 79 12.45 -5.64 -2.45
CA PRO A 79 13.13 -6.29 -3.57
C PRO A 79 12.16 -7.13 -4.42
N ARG A 80 11.11 -7.69 -3.80
CA ARG A 80 10.06 -8.43 -4.52
C ARG A 80 9.28 -7.51 -5.45
N LEU A 81 9.06 -6.26 -5.05
CA LEU A 81 8.40 -5.26 -5.91
C LEU A 81 9.32 -4.78 -7.04
N ALA A 82 10.62 -4.63 -6.76
CA ALA A 82 11.60 -4.33 -7.80
C ALA A 82 11.64 -5.46 -8.86
N ASP A 83 11.68 -6.72 -8.43
CA ASP A 83 11.57 -7.88 -9.33
C ASP A 83 10.25 -7.92 -10.11
N LEU A 84 9.14 -7.55 -9.46
CA LEU A 84 7.83 -7.49 -10.11
C LEU A 84 7.80 -6.42 -11.20
N ALA A 85 8.51 -5.30 -11.01
CA ALA A 85 8.57 -4.21 -11.99
C ALA A 85 9.13 -4.67 -13.34
N GLY A 86 10.08 -5.61 -13.35
CA GLY A 86 10.61 -6.21 -14.58
C GLY A 86 9.69 -7.26 -15.22
N LYS A 87 8.61 -7.70 -14.54
CA LYS A 87 7.76 -8.82 -14.96
C LYS A 87 6.36 -8.39 -15.41
N VAL A 88 5.90 -7.20 -15.03
CA VAL A 88 4.57 -6.69 -15.38
C VAL A 88 4.65 -5.64 -16.49
N PRO A 89 3.59 -5.48 -17.31
CA PRO A 89 3.55 -4.45 -18.33
C PRO A 89 3.78 -3.06 -17.75
N ASP A 90 4.74 -2.33 -18.33
CA ASP A 90 5.18 -1.00 -17.89
C ASP A 90 5.54 -0.92 -16.40
N GLY A 91 5.99 -2.02 -15.77
CA GLY A 91 6.11 -2.12 -14.31
C GLY A 91 6.98 -1.04 -13.65
N GLU A 92 8.00 -0.54 -14.36
CA GLU A 92 8.88 0.55 -13.92
C GLU A 92 8.32 1.96 -14.17
N GLN A 93 7.24 2.09 -14.95
CA GLN A 93 6.63 3.38 -15.28
C GLN A 93 5.93 3.97 -14.06
N ARG A 94 6.14 5.28 -13.81
CA ARG A 94 5.39 6.02 -12.79
C ARG A 94 3.90 6.02 -13.08
N LEU A 95 3.10 5.82 -12.03
CA LEU A 95 1.64 5.94 -12.07
C LEU A 95 1.19 7.40 -12.18
N CYS A 96 1.96 8.30 -11.57
CA CYS A 96 1.69 9.72 -11.52
C CYS A 96 2.98 10.51 -11.82
N PRO A 97 2.95 11.53 -12.69
CA PRO A 97 4.15 12.33 -12.99
C PRO A 97 4.80 12.99 -11.76
N GLN A 98 3.99 13.30 -10.74
CA GLN A 98 4.40 14.05 -9.54
C GLN A 98 4.68 13.16 -8.33
N ASN A 99 4.51 11.84 -8.46
CA ASN A 99 4.76 10.93 -7.35
C ASN A 99 5.65 9.76 -7.80
N PRO A 100 6.46 9.19 -6.89
CA PRO A 100 7.45 8.18 -7.25
C PRO A 100 6.89 6.77 -7.45
N GLU A 101 5.60 6.54 -7.16
CA GLU A 101 5.00 5.21 -7.25
C GLU A 101 4.88 4.72 -8.70
N ILE A 102 5.17 3.43 -8.89
CA ILE A 102 5.26 2.78 -10.20
C ILE A 102 4.16 1.74 -10.43
N ALA A 103 3.96 1.35 -11.68
CA ALA A 103 2.92 0.38 -12.06
C ALA A 103 3.07 -0.97 -11.33
N ALA A 104 4.28 -1.39 -10.98
CA ALA A 104 4.50 -2.59 -10.16
C ALA A 104 3.74 -2.54 -8.82
N GLN A 105 3.69 -1.37 -8.16
CA GLN A 105 2.94 -1.20 -6.90
C GLN A 105 1.43 -1.34 -7.12
N LEU A 106 0.90 -0.86 -8.25
CA LEU A 106 -0.50 -1.07 -8.61
C LEU A 106 -0.83 -2.55 -8.78
N HIS A 107 0.01 -3.27 -9.53
CA HIS A 107 -0.16 -4.71 -9.73
C HIS A 107 -0.06 -5.47 -8.41
N TYR A 108 0.91 -5.13 -7.56
CA TYR A 108 1.07 -5.72 -6.24
C TYR A 108 -0.13 -5.44 -5.34
N ALA A 109 -0.61 -4.19 -5.31
CA ALA A 109 -1.77 -3.79 -4.53
C ALA A 109 -3.02 -4.61 -4.88
N VAL A 110 -3.28 -4.82 -6.18
CA VAL A 110 -4.42 -5.62 -6.65
C VAL A 110 -4.25 -7.11 -6.31
N SER A 111 -3.08 -7.68 -6.58
CA SER A 111 -2.86 -9.13 -6.50
C SER A 111 -2.53 -9.66 -5.10
N HIS A 112 -1.88 -8.85 -4.26
CA HIS A 112 -1.37 -9.27 -2.94
C HIS A 112 -1.97 -8.47 -1.77
N GLU A 113 -2.48 -7.26 -2.00
CA GLU A 113 -2.98 -6.37 -0.93
C GLU A 113 -4.49 -6.11 -1.00
N HIS A 114 -5.19 -6.89 -1.82
CA HIS A 114 -6.63 -6.85 -2.02
C HIS A 114 -7.19 -5.46 -2.35
N ALA A 115 -6.47 -4.68 -3.15
CA ALA A 115 -7.00 -3.42 -3.68
C ALA A 115 -8.08 -3.72 -4.72
N VAL A 116 -9.33 -3.36 -4.40
CA VAL A 116 -10.52 -3.65 -5.23
C VAL A 116 -11.28 -2.38 -5.65
N SER A 117 -10.78 -1.22 -5.27
CA SER A 117 -11.29 0.10 -5.62
C SER A 117 -10.15 1.06 -5.92
N LEU A 118 -10.43 2.10 -6.71
CA LEU A 118 -9.45 3.15 -7.02
C LEU A 118 -8.99 3.87 -5.74
N GLN A 119 -9.88 4.02 -4.77
CA GLN A 119 -9.57 4.59 -3.46
C GLN A 119 -8.62 3.73 -2.63
N ASP A 120 -8.66 2.39 -2.75
CA ASP A 120 -7.69 1.53 -2.05
C ASP A 120 -6.27 1.86 -2.51
N VAL A 121 -6.06 1.99 -3.82
CA VAL A 121 -4.77 2.34 -4.39
C VAL A 121 -4.36 3.75 -3.99
N LEU A 122 -5.21 4.75 -4.26
CA LEU A 122 -4.84 6.15 -4.09
C LEU A 122 -4.67 6.57 -2.62
N PHE A 123 -5.45 6.04 -1.68
CA PHE A 123 -5.34 6.42 -0.26
C PHE A 123 -4.59 5.45 0.62
N ARG A 124 -4.66 4.15 0.33
CA ARG A 124 -4.27 3.13 1.32
C ARG A 124 -3.02 2.36 0.93
N ARG A 125 -2.66 2.32 -0.35
CA ARG A 125 -1.50 1.58 -0.87
C ARG A 125 -0.43 2.47 -1.50
N THR A 126 -0.78 3.71 -1.82
CA THR A 126 0.13 4.74 -2.36
C THR A 126 -0.04 6.06 -1.60
N GLY A 127 0.94 6.96 -1.73
CA GLY A 127 0.86 8.32 -1.20
C GLY A 127 0.11 9.30 -2.11
N ILE A 128 -0.21 8.91 -3.35
CA ILE A 128 -0.75 9.77 -4.41
C ILE A 128 -2.00 10.55 -3.97
N GLY A 129 -2.96 9.89 -3.33
CA GLY A 129 -4.21 10.51 -2.91
C GLY A 129 -4.05 11.57 -1.82
N THR A 130 -2.94 11.52 -1.07
CA THR A 130 -2.61 12.48 -0.02
C THR A 130 -1.56 13.51 -0.45
N SER A 131 -1.00 13.36 -1.65
CA SER A 131 0.00 14.29 -2.17
C SER A 131 -0.64 15.55 -2.74
N ARG A 132 0.18 16.48 -3.24
CA ARG A 132 -0.29 17.78 -3.72
C ARG A 132 -1.25 17.68 -4.90
N CYS A 133 -1.05 16.71 -5.81
CA CYS A 133 -1.94 16.53 -6.96
C CYS A 133 -3.20 15.72 -6.60
N GLN A 134 -3.24 15.04 -5.45
CA GLN A 134 -4.34 14.17 -5.04
C GLN A 134 -4.78 13.22 -6.15
N GLY A 135 -3.84 12.75 -6.96
CA GLY A 135 -4.09 11.92 -8.13
C GLY A 135 -5.02 12.50 -9.20
N GLN A 136 -5.37 13.79 -9.19
CA GLN A 136 -6.34 14.37 -10.13
C GLN A 136 -5.90 14.27 -11.59
N ASP A 137 -4.59 14.23 -11.83
CA ASP A 137 -3.98 14.12 -13.17
C ASP A 137 -3.68 12.69 -13.62
N CYS A 138 -3.85 11.70 -12.74
CA CYS A 138 -3.49 10.31 -13.02
C CYS A 138 -4.56 9.28 -12.63
N ALA A 139 -5.61 9.69 -11.92
CA ALA A 139 -6.69 8.81 -11.45
C ALA A 139 -7.34 8.04 -12.59
N GLU A 140 -7.57 8.67 -13.75
CA GLU A 140 -8.13 8.00 -14.92
C GLU A 140 -7.18 6.91 -15.47
N THR A 141 -5.90 7.24 -15.64
CA THR A 141 -4.88 6.28 -16.12
C THR A 141 -4.73 5.10 -15.18
N ILE A 142 -4.66 5.35 -13.87
CA ILE A 142 -4.59 4.32 -12.83
C ILE A 142 -5.88 3.48 -12.85
N GLY A 143 -7.04 4.12 -12.90
CA GLY A 143 -8.34 3.46 -12.95
C GLY A 143 -8.49 2.55 -14.18
N ARG A 144 -8.03 2.97 -15.36
CA ARG A 144 -8.01 2.15 -16.57
C ARG A 144 -7.12 0.92 -16.41
N ARG A 145 -5.93 1.06 -15.81
CA ARG A 145 -5.07 -0.09 -15.49
C ARG A 145 -5.75 -1.04 -14.50
N MET A 146 -6.36 -0.52 -13.44
CA MET A 146 -7.16 -1.34 -12.50
C MET A 146 -8.31 -2.06 -13.19
N ALA A 147 -9.01 -1.39 -14.10
CA ALA A 147 -10.14 -1.97 -14.83
C ALA A 147 -9.70 -3.18 -15.65
N THR A 148 -8.53 -3.11 -16.30
CA THR A 148 -7.94 -4.26 -16.99
C THR A 148 -7.60 -5.39 -16.03
N LEU A 149 -6.99 -5.09 -14.88
CA LEU A 149 -6.56 -6.10 -13.91
C LEU A 149 -7.72 -6.80 -13.20
N LEU A 150 -8.79 -6.07 -12.90
CA LEU A 150 -9.93 -6.54 -12.13
C LEU A 150 -11.15 -6.89 -12.99
N GLY A 151 -11.06 -6.73 -14.31
CA GLY A 151 -12.17 -6.97 -15.24
C GLY A 151 -13.35 -6.02 -15.05
N TRP A 152 -13.09 -4.75 -14.72
CA TRP A 152 -14.16 -3.77 -14.55
C TRP A 152 -14.82 -3.41 -15.89
N SER A 153 -16.14 -3.32 -15.87
CA SER A 153 -16.88 -2.71 -16.98
C SER A 153 -16.61 -1.20 -17.07
N PRO A 154 -16.85 -0.57 -18.24
CA PRO A 154 -16.77 0.88 -18.37
C PRO A 154 -17.63 1.63 -17.34
N ARG A 155 -18.81 1.08 -17.01
CA ARG A 155 -19.69 1.63 -15.98
C ARG A 155 -19.06 1.58 -14.59
N ARG A 156 -18.37 0.50 -14.24
CA ARG A 156 -17.66 0.37 -12.96
C ARG A 156 -16.49 1.34 -12.89
N LEU A 157 -15.70 1.47 -13.95
CA LEU A 157 -14.62 2.45 -14.03
C LEU A 157 -15.13 3.88 -13.82
N ALA A 158 -16.20 4.26 -14.52
CA ALA A 158 -16.81 5.59 -14.36
C ALA A 158 -17.27 5.84 -12.91
N ALA A 159 -17.87 4.84 -12.26
CA ALA A 159 -18.30 4.95 -10.86
C ALA A 159 -17.12 5.11 -9.88
N GLU A 160 -15.98 4.46 -10.15
CA GLU A 160 -14.76 4.60 -9.33
C GLU A 160 -14.13 6.00 -9.47
N LEU A 161 -14.14 6.55 -10.69
CA LEU A 161 -13.64 7.91 -10.96
C LEU A 161 -14.53 8.97 -10.31
N ASP A 162 -15.86 8.87 -10.46
CA ASP A 162 -16.82 9.78 -9.82
C ASP A 162 -16.71 9.74 -8.29
N ALA A 163 -16.53 8.54 -7.72
CA ALA A 163 -16.30 8.39 -6.28
C ALA A 163 -15.00 9.08 -5.83
N TRP A 164 -13.93 9.00 -6.63
CA TRP A 164 -12.67 9.70 -6.36
C TRP A 164 -12.84 11.22 -6.44
N GLU A 165 -13.42 11.73 -7.52
CA GLU A 165 -13.66 13.17 -7.72
C GLU A 165 -14.52 13.75 -6.60
N SER A 166 -15.60 13.06 -6.24
CA SER A 166 -16.47 13.43 -5.11
C SER A 166 -15.70 13.49 -3.79
N HIS A 167 -14.76 12.56 -3.56
CA HIS A 167 -13.89 12.61 -2.39
C HIS A 167 -13.00 13.85 -2.42
N VAL A 168 -12.28 14.06 -3.51
CA VAL A 168 -11.34 15.19 -3.65
C VAL A 168 -12.06 16.52 -3.46
N ALA A 169 -13.20 16.71 -4.14
CA ALA A 169 -14.03 17.90 -3.99
C ALA A 169 -14.42 18.14 -2.53
N ARG A 170 -14.82 17.09 -1.80
CA ARG A 170 -15.14 17.19 -0.36
C ARG A 170 -13.92 17.61 0.46
N SER A 171 -12.76 17.02 0.20
CA SER A 171 -11.50 17.33 0.90
C SER A 171 -11.05 18.78 0.70
N GLN A 172 -11.40 19.39 -0.44
CA GLN A 172 -10.99 20.74 -0.80
C GLN A 172 -12.01 21.83 -0.42
N ARG A 173 -13.18 21.47 0.13
CA ARG A 173 -14.25 22.43 0.50
C ARG A 173 -13.80 23.59 1.38
N PHE A 174 -12.80 23.38 2.25
CA PHE A 174 -12.26 24.44 3.10
C PHE A 174 -11.55 25.55 2.30
N ARG A 175 -11.11 25.26 1.08
CA ARG A 175 -10.44 26.23 0.19
C ARG A 175 -11.46 27.18 -0.44
N SER A 176 -12.59 26.66 -0.90
CA SER A 176 -13.68 27.46 -1.48
C SER A 176 -14.45 28.28 -0.44
N ALA A 177 -14.44 27.86 0.83
CA ALA A 177 -15.07 28.61 1.92
C ALA A 177 -14.24 29.80 2.44
N ARG A 178 -13.02 30.00 1.92
CA ARG A 178 -12.09 31.09 2.29
C ARG A 178 -11.93 32.16 1.21
N ALA A 179 -12.63 32.03 0.07
CA ALA A 179 -12.73 33.04 -0.97
C ALA A 179 -14.04 33.83 -0.81
#